data_AF-A0A0M9XVU5-F1
#
_entry.id   AF-A0A0M9XVU5-F1
#
_cell.length_a   1.000
_cell.length_b   1.000
_cell.length_c   1.000
_cell.angle_alpha   90.00
_cell.angle_beta   90.00
_cell.angle_gamma   90.00
#
_symmetry.space_group_name_H-M   'P 1'
#
loop_
_entity.id
_entity.type
_entity.pdbx_description
1 polymer ?
#
loop_
_entity_poly.entity_id
_entity_poly.type
_entity_poly.pdbx_seq_one_letter_code
_entity_poly.pdbx_strand_id
1 'polypeptide(L)'
;MNQVDTGNDCAQTYATRVKQGEWHLYDDIREAAPTWKEVCGRSAMSGWINSTSMGGAFSSGFSGKYRLLDKDPYWVDFPQFTHCNASKATVACTIPKP
;
A
#
# COMPACT_ATOMS: atom_id res chain seq x y z
N MET A 1 -3.17 13.32 3.77
CA MET A 1 -2.17 14.24 3.21
C MET A 1 -0.92 13.43 2.94
N ASN A 2 -0.37 13.46 1.73
CA ASN A 2 0.86 12.71 1.42
C ASN A 2 2.02 13.30 2.22
N GLN A 3 2.81 12.45 2.87
CA GLN A 3 3.96 12.89 3.67
C GLN A 3 5.18 13.27 2.82
N VAL A 4 5.16 12.92 1.52
CA VAL A 4 6.22 13.17 0.54
C VAL A 4 5.67 13.88 -0.70
N ASP A 5 6.54 14.62 -1.38
CA ASP A 5 6.23 15.32 -2.63
C ASP A 5 6.13 14.35 -3.81
N THR A 6 6.98 13.31 -3.83
CA THR A 6 6.98 12.30 -4.89
C THR A 6 6.98 10.89 -4.32
N GLY A 7 6.42 9.94 -5.08
CA GLY A 7 6.48 8.54 -4.68
C GLY A 7 7.90 7.96 -4.69
N ASN A 8 8.89 8.63 -5.27
CA ASN A 8 10.30 8.20 -5.26
C ASN A 8 10.94 8.40 -3.89
N ASP A 9 10.36 9.26 -3.05
CA ASP A 9 10.85 9.52 -1.68
C ASP A 9 10.38 8.43 -0.70
N CYS A 10 9.50 7.52 -1.13
CA CYS A 10 9.01 6.39 -0.34
C CYS A 10 9.94 5.17 -0.41
N ALA A 11 9.73 4.21 0.49
CA ALA A 11 10.34 2.89 0.38
C ALA A 11 10.00 2.24 -0.97
N GLN A 12 11.01 1.99 -1.81
CA GLN A 12 10.82 1.42 -3.15
C GLN A 12 10.81 -0.10 -3.07
N THR A 13 9.76 -0.71 -3.61
CA THR A 13 9.58 -2.18 -3.65
C THR A 13 9.10 -2.61 -5.03
N TYR A 14 9.19 -3.91 -5.34
CA TYR A 14 8.58 -4.51 -6.51
C TYR A 14 7.76 -5.74 -6.16
N ALA A 15 6.63 -5.91 -6.85
CA ALA A 15 5.74 -7.05 -6.67
C ALA A 15 6.20 -8.24 -7.53
N THR A 16 6.39 -9.39 -6.91
CA THR A 16 6.72 -10.65 -7.58
C THR A 16 5.73 -11.74 -7.20
N ARG A 17 5.29 -12.50 -8.22
CA ARG A 17 4.43 -13.65 -8.01
C ARG A 17 5.27 -14.83 -7.54
N VAL A 18 5.04 -15.27 -6.31
CA VAL A 18 5.75 -16.43 -5.74
C VAL A 18 5.04 -17.72 -6.12
N LYS A 19 3.70 -17.72 -6.09
CA LYS A 19 2.85 -18.80 -6.64
C LYS A 19 1.49 -18.25 -7.09
N GLN A 20 0.67 -19.10 -7.69
CA GLN A 20 -0.67 -18.67 -8.14
C GLN A 20 -1.48 -18.13 -6.97
N GLY A 21 -1.96 -16.88 -7.09
CA GLY A 21 -2.71 -16.20 -6.05
C GLY A 21 -1.85 -15.59 -4.92
N GLU A 22 -0.52 -15.75 -4.93
CA GLU A 22 0.37 -15.20 -3.91
C GLU A 22 1.43 -14.28 -4.53
N TRP A 23 1.44 -13.05 -4.04
CA TRP A 23 2.37 -12.00 -4.45
C TRP A 23 3.10 -11.49 -3.22
N HIS A 24 4.43 -11.36 -3.34
CA HIS A 24 5.27 -10.76 -2.32
C HIS A 24 5.81 -9.42 -2.83
N LEU A 25 6.05 -8.51 -1.90
CA LEU A 25 6.76 -7.26 -2.15
C LEU A 25 8.20 -7.45 -1.67
N TYR A 26 9.16 -7.14 -2.54
CA TYR A 26 10.57 -7.17 -2.23
C TYR A 26 11.15 -5.76 -2.37
N ASP A 27 12.17 -5.44 -1.59
CA ASP A 27 12.89 -4.17 -1.71
C ASP A 27 13.51 -4.04 -3.11
N ASP A 28 13.29 -2.90 -3.75
CA ASP A 28 13.92 -2.59 -5.03
C ASP A 28 15.34 -2.09 -4.78
N ILE A 29 16.30 -3.02 -4.78
CA ILE A 29 17.73 -2.73 -4.52
C ILE A 29 18.39 -1.80 -5.55
N ARG A 30 17.69 -1.47 -6.64
CA ARG A 30 18.18 -0.50 -7.64
C ARG A 30 17.99 0.93 -7.17
N GLU A 31 17.10 1.14 -6.21
CA GLU A 31 16.78 2.43 -5.63
C GLU A 31 17.50 2.62 -4.30
N ALA A 32 17.73 3.87 -3.90
CA ALA A 32 18.38 4.14 -2.63
C ALA A 32 17.52 3.61 -1.47
N ALA A 33 18.17 2.96 -0.50
CA ALA A 33 17.49 2.54 0.71
C ALA A 33 16.85 3.77 1.39
N PRO A 34 15.59 3.68 1.84
CA PRO A 34 14.90 4.81 2.42
C PRO A 34 15.62 5.30 3.69
N THR A 35 15.65 6.62 3.88
CA THR A 35 16.24 7.23 5.09
C THR A 35 15.29 7.26 6.30
N TRP A 36 14.10 6.61 6.17
CA TRP A 36 13.10 6.36 7.22
C TRP A 36 12.54 7.59 7.95
N LYS A 37 12.35 8.71 7.25
CA LYS A 37 11.63 9.87 7.83
C LYS A 37 10.14 9.84 7.54
N GLU A 38 9.73 9.37 6.36
CA GLU A 38 8.32 9.23 5.99
C GLU A 38 7.82 7.79 6.10
N VAL A 39 6.57 7.62 6.50
CA VAL A 39 5.90 6.31 6.57
C VAL A 39 5.15 6.09 5.26
N CYS A 40 5.89 5.89 4.18
CA CYS A 40 5.30 5.61 2.87
C CYS A 40 6.09 4.57 2.07
N GLY A 41 5.38 3.84 1.21
CA GLY A 41 5.94 2.83 0.31
C GLY A 41 5.41 3.00 -1.10
N ARG A 42 6.27 2.80 -2.09
CA ARG A 42 5.92 2.73 -3.51
C ARG A 42 6.33 1.38 -4.05
N SER A 43 5.40 0.72 -4.74
CA SER A 43 5.65 -0.59 -5.34
C SER A 43 5.53 -0.55 -6.85
N ALA A 44 6.57 -1.00 -7.56
CA ALA A 44 6.48 -1.36 -8.96
C ALA A 44 5.70 -2.67 -9.09
N MET A 45 4.57 -2.64 -9.80
CA MET A 45 3.70 -3.81 -9.96
C MET A 45 3.21 -3.94 -11.40
N SER A 46 2.85 -5.16 -11.80
CA SER A 46 2.29 -5.37 -13.14
C SER A 46 1.00 -4.58 -13.33
N GLY A 47 0.74 -4.13 -14.57
CA GLY A 47 -0.49 -3.40 -14.90
C GLY A 47 -1.76 -4.16 -14.53
N TRP A 48 -1.74 -5.49 -14.66
CA TRP A 48 -2.85 -6.35 -14.24
C TRP A 48 -3.13 -6.22 -12.74
N ILE A 49 -2.11 -6.29 -11.87
CA ILE A 49 -2.30 -6.11 -10.41
C ILE A 49 -2.85 -4.72 -10.13
N ASN A 50 -2.27 -3.68 -10.72
CA ASN A 50 -2.70 -2.30 -10.48
C ASN A 50 -4.16 -2.06 -10.92
N SER A 51 -4.53 -2.53 -12.11
CA SER A 51 -5.89 -2.36 -12.64
C SER A 51 -6.92 -3.23 -11.92
N THR A 52 -6.55 -4.43 -11.45
CA THR A 52 -7.47 -5.33 -10.76
C THR A 52 -7.56 -5.06 -9.26
N SER A 53 -6.53 -4.49 -8.61
CA SER A 53 -6.60 -4.13 -7.18
C SER A 53 -7.62 -3.01 -6.91
N MET A 54 -7.80 -2.10 -7.86
CA MET A 54 -8.90 -1.12 -7.87
C MET A 54 -10.10 -1.57 -8.71
N GLY A 55 -10.00 -2.72 -9.39
CA GLY A 55 -11.03 -3.26 -10.27
C GLY A 55 -12.05 -4.11 -9.50
N GLY A 56 -13.33 -3.96 -9.82
CA GLY A 56 -14.39 -4.79 -9.25
C GLY A 56 -14.78 -4.34 -7.85
N ALA A 57 -14.05 -4.74 -6.80
CA ALA A 57 -14.48 -4.46 -5.42
C ALA A 57 -14.58 -2.96 -5.11
N PHE A 58 -13.61 -2.17 -5.59
CA PHE A 58 -13.66 -0.73 -5.43
C PHE A 58 -14.73 -0.09 -6.33
N SER A 59 -14.71 -0.39 -7.64
CA SER A 59 -15.59 0.24 -8.62
C SER A 59 -17.06 -0.18 -8.56
N SER A 60 -17.36 -1.42 -8.15
CA SER A 60 -18.73 -1.97 -8.10
C SER A 60 -19.34 -1.99 -6.70
N GLY A 61 -18.54 -1.73 -5.66
CA GLY A 61 -18.98 -1.81 -4.27
C GLY A 61 -18.62 -0.57 -3.48
N PHE A 62 -17.32 -0.36 -3.23
CA PHE A 62 -16.83 0.68 -2.34
C PHE A 62 -17.20 2.10 -2.81
N SER A 63 -16.86 2.46 -4.05
CA SER A 63 -17.09 3.82 -4.57
C SER A 63 -18.58 4.19 -4.60
N GLY A 64 -19.43 3.25 -5.01
CA GLY A 64 -20.90 3.43 -4.99
C GLY A 64 -21.48 3.49 -3.58
N LYS A 65 -21.09 2.57 -2.68
CA LYS A 65 -21.58 2.51 -1.30
C LYS A 65 -21.23 3.77 -0.50
N TYR A 66 -20.00 4.25 -0.65
CA TYR A 66 -19.51 5.42 0.08
C TYR A 66 -19.74 6.73 -0.69
N ARG A 67 -20.42 6.68 -1.84
CA ARG A 67 -20.74 7.84 -2.70
C ARG A 67 -19.53 8.74 -2.92
N LEU A 68 -18.39 8.14 -3.25
CA LEU A 68 -17.20 8.88 -3.64
C LEU A 68 -17.54 9.72 -4.86
N LEU A 69 -17.58 11.05 -4.67
CA LEU A 69 -17.77 11.97 -5.79
C LEU A 69 -16.53 11.91 -6.69
N ASP A 70 -16.74 12.15 -7.99
CA ASP A 70 -15.63 12.18 -8.93
C ASP A 70 -14.60 13.23 -8.48
N LYS A 71 -13.34 12.80 -8.36
CA LYS A 71 -12.19 13.61 -7.91
C LYS A 71 -12.16 14.04 -6.45
N ASP A 72 -13.09 13.59 -5.61
CA ASP A 72 -13.00 13.85 -4.19
C ASP A 72 -11.86 13.04 -3.54
N PRO A 73 -11.02 13.66 -2.71
CA PRO A 73 -9.98 12.95 -1.99
C PRO A 73 -10.62 12.02 -0.96
N TYR A 74 -10.22 10.76 -1.00
CA TYR A 74 -10.55 9.77 0.03
C TYR A 74 -9.28 9.18 0.62
N TRP A 75 -9.37 8.70 1.84
CA TRP A 75 -8.31 7.93 2.48
C TRP A 75 -8.87 6.62 3.02
N VAL A 76 -8.02 5.61 3.05
CA VAL A 76 -8.30 4.35 3.73
C VAL A 76 -7.42 4.34 4.96
N ASP A 77 -8.05 4.32 6.13
CA ASP A 77 -7.36 4.12 7.39
C ASP A 77 -7.45 2.65 7.78
N PHE A 78 -6.39 2.13 8.38
CA PHE A 78 -6.36 0.79 8.94
C PHE A 78 -6.03 0.85 10.44
N PRO A 79 -7.00 1.24 11.29
CA PRO A 79 -6.80 1.41 12.73
C PRO A 79 -6.20 0.18 13.41
N GLN A 80 -6.48 -1.01 12.87
CA GLN A 80 -5.97 -2.29 13.37
C GLN A 80 -4.46 -2.46 13.23
N PHE A 81 -3.73 -1.54 12.57
CA PHE A 81 -2.27 -1.52 12.54
C PHE A 81 -1.67 -0.41 13.40
N THR A 82 -2.48 0.49 13.97
CA THR A 82 -1.95 1.65 14.72
C THR A 82 -1.16 1.28 15.97
N HIS A 83 -1.41 0.09 16.56
CA HIS A 83 -0.65 -0.43 17.69
C HIS A 83 0.64 -1.17 17.28
N CYS A 84 0.85 -1.39 15.98
CA CYS A 84 2.06 -2.03 15.48
C CYS A 84 3.24 -1.05 15.54
N ASN A 85 4.30 -1.41 16.26
CA ASN A 85 5.50 -0.57 16.34
C ASN A 85 6.30 -0.67 15.03
N ALA A 86 6.07 0.29 14.13
CA ALA A 86 6.75 0.42 12.85
C ALA A 86 8.20 0.92 12.96
N SER A 87 8.68 1.34 14.13
CA SER A 87 10.07 1.78 14.33
C SER A 87 11.08 0.63 14.39
N LYS A 88 10.63 -0.63 14.30
CA LYS A 88 11.50 -1.81 14.33
C LYS A 88 11.69 -2.39 12.93
N ALA A 89 12.89 -2.89 12.66
CA ALA A 89 13.22 -3.59 11.40
C ALA A 89 12.33 -4.81 11.14
N THR A 90 11.79 -5.43 12.19
CA THR A 90 10.76 -6.46 12.09
C THR A 90 9.56 -6.05 12.93
N VAL A 91 8.44 -5.80 12.26
CA VAL A 91 7.17 -5.45 12.89
C VAL A 91 6.38 -6.74 13.14
N ALA A 92 6.30 -7.17 14.39
CA ALA A 92 5.45 -8.27 14.82
C ALA A 92 4.32 -7.71 15.69
N CYS A 93 3.07 -7.84 15.22
CA CYS A 93 1.89 -7.42 15.96
C CYS A 93 0.69 -8.31 15.65
N THR A 94 -0.21 -8.47 16.62
CA THR A 94 -1.46 -9.19 16.45
C THR A 94 -2.51 -8.25 15.88
N ILE A 95 -2.97 -8.52 14.66
CA ILE A 95 -4.06 -7.76 14.05
C ILE A 95 -5.39 -8.37 14.50
N PRO A 96 -6.24 -7.65 15.27
CA PRO A 96 -7.59 -8.12 15.56
C PRO A 96 -8.37 -8.27 14.24
N LYS A 97 -9.10 -9.37 14.10
CA LYS A 97 -9.97 -9.57 12.93
C LYS A 97 -11.05 -8.47 12.89
N PRO A 98 -11.38 -7.95 11.69
CA PRO A 98 -12.51 -7.05 11.53
C PRO A 98 -13.83 -7.73 11.88
#